data_AF-A0A3A8ZIZ4-F1
#
_entry.id   AF-A0A3A8ZIZ4-F1
#
_cell.length_a   1.000
_cell.length_b   1.000
_cell.length_c   1.000
_cell.angle_alpha   90.00
_cell.angle_beta   90.00
_cell.angle_gamma   90.00
#
_symmetry.space_group_name_H-M   'P 1'
#
loop_
_entity.id
_entity.type
_entity.pdbx_description
1 polymer ?
#
loop_
_entity_poly.entity_id
_entity_poly.type
_entity_poly.pdbx_seq_one_letter_code
_entity_poly.pdbx_strand_id
1 'polypeptide(L)'
;MSQNYTPEFKKKIVRLHEEEGRTYKSITAEYGVSKAAISAWCKQFREECQTSPQSKAEYDNMKEILKLKRENDELRKEVAFLKKAAAFFAKEID
;
A
#
# COMPACT_ATOMS: atom_id res chain seq x y z
N MET A 1 -28.48 -9.61 4.58
CA MET A 1 -27.77 -10.87 4.31
C MET A 1 -26.29 -10.66 4.58
N SER A 2 -25.68 -11.46 5.46
CA SER A 2 -24.23 -11.44 5.67
C SER A 2 -23.54 -12.06 4.45
N GLN A 3 -22.94 -11.21 3.61
CA GLN A 3 -22.00 -11.66 2.57
C GLN A 3 -20.80 -12.31 3.28
N ASN A 4 -20.69 -13.63 3.19
CA ASN A 4 -19.58 -14.37 3.78
C ASN A 4 -18.40 -14.38 2.81
N TYR A 5 -17.41 -13.54 3.09
CA TYR A 5 -16.15 -13.52 2.34
C TYR A 5 -15.17 -14.54 2.91
N THR A 6 -14.41 -15.19 2.03
CA THR A 6 -13.37 -16.14 2.46
C THR A 6 -12.24 -15.42 3.19
N PRO A 7 -11.55 -16.10 4.13
CA PRO A 7 -10.40 -15.52 4.85
C PRO A 7 -9.31 -15.00 3.90
N GLU A 8 -9.05 -15.72 2.82
CA GLU A 8 -8.04 -15.37 1.81
C GLU A 8 -8.41 -14.07 1.10
N PHE A 9 -9.68 -13.90 0.77
CA PHE A 9 -10.18 -12.68 0.15
C PHE A 9 -10.06 -11.50 1.12
N LYS A 10 -10.48 -11.67 2.38
CA LYS A 10 -10.33 -10.62 3.40
C LYS A 10 -8.87 -10.20 3.58
N LYS A 11 -7.95 -11.17 3.66
CA LYS A 11 -6.51 -10.93 3.78
C LYS A 11 -5.96 -10.18 2.55
N LYS A 12 -6.39 -10.55 1.34
CA LYS A 12 -6.04 -9.82 0.11
C LYS A 12 -6.48 -8.35 0.18
N ILE A 13 -7.73 -8.09 0.58
CA ILE A 13 -8.26 -6.73 0.67
C ILE A 13 -7.50 -5.88 1.70
N VAL A 14 -7.16 -6.46 2.86
CA VAL A 14 -6.34 -5.76 3.87
C VAL A 14 -4.95 -5.45 3.32
N ARG A 15 -4.31 -6.38 2.59
CA ARG A 15 -3.00 -6.14 1.95
C ARG A 15 -3.04 -5.02 0.91
N LEU A 16 -4.07 -4.96 0.07
CA LEU A 16 -4.23 -3.85 -0.88
C LEU A 16 -4.28 -2.48 -0.18
N HIS A 17 -4.87 -2.42 1.02
CA HIS A 17 -4.90 -1.18 1.78
C HIS A 17 -3.58 -0.87 2.47
N GLU A 18 -3.06 -1.81 3.26
CA GLU A 18 -1.94 -1.59 4.17
C GLU A 18 -0.56 -1.69 3.48
N GLU A 19 -0.41 -2.54 2.44
CA GLU A 19 0.86 -2.72 1.71
C GLU A 19 0.94 -1.86 0.43
N GLU A 20 -0.16 -1.74 -0.32
CA GLU A 20 -0.21 -0.92 -1.54
C GLU A 20 -0.70 0.52 -1.27
N GLY A 21 -1.22 0.81 -0.09
CA GLY A 21 -1.70 2.15 0.26
C GLY A 21 -3.00 2.55 -0.47
N ARG A 22 -3.75 1.60 -1.04
CA ARG A 22 -4.97 1.92 -1.79
C ARG A 22 -6.05 2.50 -0.88
N THR A 23 -6.83 3.44 -1.39
CA THR A 23 -7.95 4.01 -0.62
C THR A 23 -9.12 3.03 -0.56
N TYR A 24 -9.91 3.10 0.52
CA TYR A 24 -11.14 2.31 0.62
C TYR A 24 -12.10 2.55 -0.56
N LYS A 25 -12.16 3.78 -1.08
CA LYS A 25 -12.97 4.11 -2.26
C LYS A 25 -12.53 3.32 -3.50
N SER A 26 -11.22 3.24 -3.75
CA SER A 26 -10.68 2.45 -4.86
C SER A 26 -11.04 0.98 -4.71
N ILE A 27 -10.86 0.43 -3.52
CA ILE A 27 -11.12 -0.98 -3.23
C ILE A 27 -12.63 -1.28 -3.35
N THR A 28 -13.50 -0.39 -2.83
CA THR A 28 -14.95 -0.56 -2.95
C THR A 28 -15.41 -0.56 -4.41
N ALA A 29 -14.80 0.28 -5.25
CA ALA A 29 -15.15 0.40 -6.66
C ALA A 29 -14.70 -0.83 -7.48
N GLU A 30 -13.53 -1.38 -7.17
CA GLU A 30 -12.96 -2.53 -7.90
C GLU A 30 -13.56 -3.87 -7.44
N TYR A 31 -13.79 -4.06 -6.15
CA TYR A 31 -14.16 -5.36 -5.56
C TYR A 31 -15.63 -5.43 -5.11
N GLY A 32 -16.39 -4.34 -5.17
CA GLY A 32 -17.79 -4.30 -4.74
C GLY A 32 -17.99 -4.50 -3.23
N VAL A 33 -16.91 -4.42 -2.44
CA VAL A 33 -16.95 -4.58 -0.98
C VAL A 33 -17.34 -3.27 -0.33
N SER A 34 -18.16 -3.31 0.73
CA SER A 34 -18.52 -2.09 1.46
C SER A 34 -17.34 -1.54 2.27
N LYS A 35 -17.26 -0.20 2.39
CA LYS A 35 -16.23 0.48 3.21
C LYS A 35 -16.22 -0.02 4.66
N ALA A 36 -17.41 -0.30 5.22
CA ALA A 36 -17.55 -0.80 6.58
C ALA A 36 -16.92 -2.19 6.74
N ALA A 37 -17.11 -3.09 5.77
CA ALA A 37 -16.50 -4.42 5.79
C ALA A 37 -14.96 -4.35 5.70
N ILE A 38 -14.43 -3.52 4.80
CA ILE A 38 -12.97 -3.31 4.68
C ILE A 38 -12.40 -2.78 6.01
N SER A 39 -13.03 -1.76 6.59
CA SER A 39 -12.60 -1.20 7.87
C SER A 39 -12.64 -2.22 9.00
N ALA A 40 -13.67 -3.08 9.03
CA ALA A 40 -13.77 -4.14 10.02
C ALA A 40 -12.65 -5.18 9.88
N TRP A 41 -12.30 -5.57 8.65
CA TRP A 41 -11.21 -6.52 8.41
C TRP A 41 -9.83 -5.94 8.73
N CYS A 42 -9.58 -4.67 8.40
CA CYS A 42 -8.33 -4.01 8.80
C CYS A 42 -8.21 -3.91 10.33
N LYS A 43 -9.33 -3.64 11.02
CA LYS A 43 -9.36 -3.62 12.49
C LYS A 43 -9.08 -5.01 13.06
N GLN A 44 -9.77 -6.03 12.56
CA GLN A 44 -9.57 -7.42 13.00
C GLN A 44 -8.12 -7.87 12.78
N PHE A 45 -7.53 -7.58 11.61
CA PHE A 45 -6.14 -7.90 11.31
C PHE A 45 -5.18 -7.21 12.31
N ARG A 46 -5.44 -5.95 12.66
CA ARG A 46 -4.65 -5.21 13.65
C ARG A 46 -4.77 -5.79 15.06
N GLU A 47 -5.95 -6.25 15.46
CA GLU A 47 -6.18 -6.93 16.74
C GLU A 47 -5.44 -8.28 16.77
N GLU A 48 -5.51 -9.06 15.69
CA GLU A 48 -4.76 -10.32 15.54
C GLU A 48 -3.24 -10.09 15.70
N CYS A 49 -2.72 -8.96 15.18
CA CYS A 49 -1.32 -8.55 15.36
C CYS A 49 -0.94 -8.26 16.82
N GLN A 50 -1.88 -7.90 17.70
CA GLN A 50 -1.57 -7.71 19.12
C GLN A 50 -1.41 -9.03 19.86
N THR A 51 -2.05 -10.09 19.37
CA THR A 51 -2.06 -11.41 20.01
C THR A 51 -0.98 -12.36 19.50
N SER A 52 -0.52 -12.18 18.26
CA SER A 52 0.47 -13.04 17.61
C SER A 52 1.72 -12.25 17.19
N PRO A 53 2.93 -12.62 17.66
CA PRO A 53 4.18 -12.02 17.22
C PRO A 53 4.43 -12.14 15.71
N GLN A 54 3.98 -13.24 15.09
CA GLN A 54 4.11 -13.46 13.65
C GLN A 54 3.22 -12.49 12.86
N SER A 55 1.97 -12.31 13.29
CA SER A 55 1.04 -11.38 12.65
C SER A 55 1.53 -9.93 12.79
N LYS A 56 2.10 -9.58 13.96
CA LYS A 56 2.75 -8.28 14.17
C LYS A 56 3.88 -8.03 13.17
N ALA A 57 4.79 -8.99 13.02
CA ALA A 57 5.88 -8.88 12.07
C ALA A 57 5.38 -8.77 10.62
N GLU A 58 4.33 -9.51 10.25
CA GLU A 58 3.70 -9.41 8.92
C GLU A 58 3.17 -7.99 8.68
N TYR A 59 2.45 -7.41 9.65
CA TYR A 59 1.90 -6.06 9.54
C TYR A 59 2.97 -4.96 9.50
N ASP A 60 4.01 -5.05 10.34
CA ASP A 60 5.13 -4.11 10.32
C ASP A 60 5.87 -4.16 8.98
N ASN A 61 6.07 -5.35 8.42
CA ASN A 61 6.64 -5.52 7.07
C ASN A 61 5.78 -4.85 5.99
N MET A 62 4.45 -5.00 6.04
CA MET A 62 3.56 -4.38 5.06
C MET A 62 3.68 -2.86 5.06
N LYS A 63 3.79 -2.25 6.25
CA LYS A 63 4.01 -0.80 6.38
C LYS A 63 5.37 -0.36 5.84
N GLU A 64 6.41 -1.13 6.14
CA GLU A 64 7.76 -0.81 5.65
C GLU A 64 7.82 -0.91 4.13
N ILE A 65 7.20 -1.92 3.52
CA ILE A 65 7.06 -2.04 2.06
C ILE A 65 6.40 -0.80 1.47
N LEU A 66 5.29 -0.32 2.07
CA LEU A 66 4.60 0.87 1.59
C LEU A 66 5.48 2.13 1.67
N LYS A 67 6.21 2.29 2.78
CA LYS A 67 7.14 3.40 2.98
C LYS A 67 8.27 3.38 1.94
N LEU A 68 8.92 2.23 1.78
CA LEU A 68 10.01 2.04 0.82
C LEU A 68 9.55 2.28 -0.62
N LYS A 69 8.34 1.85 -1.00
CA LYS A 69 7.78 2.14 -2.32
C LYS A 69 7.65 3.65 -2.57
N ARG A 70 7.15 4.41 -1.59
CA ARG A 70 7.03 5.88 -1.71
C ARG A 70 8.38 6.55 -1.83
N GLU A 71 9.33 6.17 -0.99
CA GLU A 71 10.70 6.71 -1.03
C GLU A 71 11.38 6.40 -2.36
N ASN A 72 11.20 5.18 -2.89
CA ASN A 72 11.73 4.81 -4.21
C ASN A 72 11.14 5.68 -5.33
N ASP A 73 9.83 5.93 -5.28
CA ASP A 73 9.14 6.78 -6.27
C ASP A 73 9.63 8.24 -6.21
N GLU A 74 9.89 8.76 -5.02
CA GLU A 74 10.48 10.10 -4.82
C GLU A 74 11.90 10.17 -5.37
N LEU A 75 12.77 9.23 -4.99
CA LEU A 75 14.14 9.14 -5.51
C LEU A 75 14.17 9.00 -7.03
N ARG A 76 13.25 8.23 -7.63
CA ARG A 76 13.15 8.11 -9.09
C ARG A 76 12.80 9.44 -9.76
N LYS A 77 11.93 10.24 -9.15
CA LYS A 77 11.58 11.58 -9.64
C LYS A 77 12.78 12.52 -9.56
N GLU A 78 13.52 12.51 -8.45
CA GLU A 78 14.74 13.32 -8.29
C GLU A 78 15.80 12.94 -9.30
N VAL A 79 16.08 11.64 -9.46
CA VAL A 79 17.02 11.15 -10.48
C VAL A 79 16.59 11.55 -11.88
N ALA A 80 15.30 11.46 -12.20
CA ALA A 80 14.78 11.88 -13.50
C ALA A 80 14.93 13.40 -13.71
N PHE A 81 14.73 14.20 -12.68
CA PHE A 81 14.93 15.65 -12.72
C PHE A 81 16.41 16.01 -12.93
N LEU A 82 17.32 15.43 -12.13
CA LEU A 82 18.77 15.66 -12.25
C LEU A 82 19.30 15.25 -13.62
N LYS A 83 18.84 14.11 -14.17
CA LYS A 83 19.20 13.69 -15.53
C LYS A 83 18.75 14.69 -16.59
N LYS A 84 17.54 15.25 -16.46
CA LYS A 84 17.04 16.30 -17.37
C LYS A 84 17.86 17.59 -17.24
N ALA A 85 18.20 17.99 -16.02
CA ALA A 85 19.04 19.16 -15.79
C ALA A 85 20.44 18.99 -16.37
N ALA A 86 21.09 17.84 -16.13
CA ALA A 86 22.40 17.52 -16.71
C ALA A 86 22.37 17.53 -18.25
N ALA A 87 21.34 16.95 -18.85
CA ALA A 87 21.15 16.99 -20.31
C ALA A 87 20.94 18.41 -20.85
N PHE A 88 20.25 19.28 -20.09
CA PHE A 88 20.07 20.69 -20.45
C PHE A 88 21.41 21.44 -20.45
N PHE A 89 22.20 21.34 -19.36
CA PHE A 89 23.50 22.01 -19.27
C PHE A 89 24.52 21.49 -20.28
N ALA A 90 24.54 20.19 -20.56
CA ALA A 90 25.42 19.62 -21.58
C ALA A 90 25.16 20.21 -22.97
N LYS A 91 23.92 20.63 -23.27
CA LYS A 91 23.54 21.23 -24.55
C LYS A 91 23.93 22.71 -24.67
N GLU A 92 24.19 23.42 -23.56
CA GLU A 92 24.64 24.82 -23.58
C GLU A 92 26.16 24.98 -23.72
N ILE A 93 26.92 23.88 -23.61
CA ILE A 93 28.38 23.87 -23.71
C ILE A 93 28.87 23.54 -25.14
N ASP A 94 27.98 23.03 -26.00
CA ASP A 94 28.15 22.92 -27.47
C ASP A 94 27.69 24.22 -28.18
#